data_AF-A0A3D0KB29-F1
#
_entry.id   AF-A0A3D0KB29-F1
#
_cell.length_a   1.000
_cell.length_b   1.000
_cell.length_c   1.000
_cell.angle_alpha   90.00
_cell.angle_beta   90.00
_cell.angle_gamma   90.00
#
_symmetry.space_group_name_H-M   'P 1'
#
loop_
_entity.id
_entity.type
_entity.pdbx_description
1 polymer ?
#
loop_
_entity_poly.entity_id
_entity_poly.type
_entity_poly.pdbx_seq_one_letter_code
_entity_poly.pdbx_strand_id
1 'polypeptide(L)'
;MDIIKEIVESPAVLKEIYGDLAKPGVQQAGKALSTVVGLGNTVLWPVALLNEKAKISLEKNLNKYREKLEEVPEEDVCEVAPEVGVPIAEKLSYVTNDELSEMYAELLAKASQKSKANNAHPSFVNAINNMSPDEAILLKSIKSMPGIPFIEVRLSKKESRKWHTLDSMKAGLSCLGDLQYPNNIHAYVSNLEGLGFFQVRQDI
;
A
#
# COMPACT_ATOMS: atom_id res chain seq x y z
N MET A 1 -22.44 17.04 12.42
CA MET A 1 -22.09 16.53 11.08
C MET A 1 -21.82 17.68 10.10
N ASP A 2 -22.43 18.85 10.28
CA ASP A 2 -22.24 20.00 9.37
C ASP A 2 -20.80 20.53 9.29
N ILE A 3 -20.09 20.56 10.42
CA ILE A 3 -18.70 21.04 10.49
C ILE A 3 -17.76 20.19 9.62
N ILE A 4 -17.91 18.85 9.61
CA ILE A 4 -17.04 17.97 8.82
C ILE A 4 -17.28 18.21 7.33
N LYS A 5 -18.54 18.38 6.94
CA LYS A 5 -18.91 18.65 5.54
C LYS A 5 -18.34 19.99 5.07
N GLU A 6 -18.48 21.03 5.88
CA GLU A 6 -17.96 22.37 5.61
C GLU A 6 -16.42 22.38 5.52
N ILE A 7 -15.74 21.53 6.30
CA ILE A 7 -14.29 21.40 6.25
C ILE A 7 -13.83 20.57 5.04
N VAL A 8 -14.55 19.52 4.63
CA VAL A 8 -14.22 18.77 3.39
C VAL A 8 -14.44 19.64 2.15
N GLU A 9 -15.46 20.49 2.19
CA GLU A 9 -15.72 21.52 1.17
C GLU A 9 -14.79 22.75 1.32
N SER A 10 -13.84 22.72 2.27
CA SER A 10 -12.89 23.81 2.47
C SER A 10 -12.02 24.02 1.23
N PRO A 11 -11.76 25.28 0.84
CA PRO A 11 -10.85 25.62 -0.26
C PRO A 11 -9.47 24.99 -0.13
N ALA A 12 -8.99 24.71 1.09
CA ALA A 12 -7.71 24.05 1.31
C ALA A 12 -7.73 22.57 0.88
N VAL A 13 -8.74 21.82 1.30
CA VAL A 13 -8.93 20.41 0.91
C VAL A 13 -9.16 20.30 -0.60
N LEU A 14 -10.02 21.17 -1.14
CA LEU A 14 -10.28 21.23 -2.56
C LEU A 14 -9.01 21.59 -3.33
N LYS A 15 -8.23 22.60 -2.91
CA LYS A 15 -6.97 22.93 -3.57
C LYS A 15 -5.97 21.77 -3.51
N GLU A 16 -5.89 21.03 -2.41
CA GLU A 16 -4.99 19.88 -2.34
C GLU A 16 -5.45 18.66 -3.13
N ILE A 17 -6.74 18.51 -3.43
CA ILE A 17 -7.28 17.42 -4.29
C ILE A 17 -7.27 17.83 -5.77
N TYR A 18 -7.70 19.06 -6.06
CA TYR A 18 -7.89 19.61 -7.39
C TYR A 18 -6.72 20.44 -7.89
N GLY A 19 -5.67 20.62 -7.08
CA GLY A 19 -4.36 21.17 -7.46
C GLY A 19 -4.41 22.37 -8.40
N ASP A 20 -3.41 22.42 -9.27
CA ASP A 20 -3.45 23.28 -10.46
C ASP A 20 -4.26 22.52 -11.54
N LEU A 21 -5.52 22.90 -11.71
CA LEU A 21 -6.52 22.22 -12.57
C LEU A 21 -6.11 22.05 -14.04
N ALA A 22 -5.00 22.64 -14.44
CA ALA A 22 -4.44 22.56 -15.78
C ALA A 22 -3.82 21.19 -16.13
N LYS A 23 -3.48 20.34 -15.15
CA LYS A 23 -2.91 19.02 -15.42
C LYS A 23 -3.99 17.95 -15.65
N PRO A 24 -3.88 17.09 -16.68
CA PRO A 24 -4.87 16.04 -16.95
C PRO A 24 -5.11 15.10 -15.77
N GLY A 25 -4.05 14.66 -15.10
CA GLY A 25 -4.13 13.73 -13.97
C GLY A 25 -4.89 14.29 -12.76
N VAL A 26 -4.96 15.62 -12.62
CA VAL A 26 -5.69 16.29 -11.54
C VAL A 26 -7.21 16.21 -11.77
N GLN A 27 -7.67 16.47 -12.99
CA GLN A 27 -9.09 16.37 -13.34
C GLN A 27 -9.59 14.93 -13.21
N GLN A 28 -8.77 13.97 -13.68
CA GLN A 28 -9.08 12.55 -13.56
C GLN A 28 -9.09 12.08 -12.11
N ALA A 29 -8.10 12.48 -11.30
CA ALA A 29 -8.07 12.18 -9.87
C ALA A 29 -9.30 12.74 -9.13
N GLY A 30 -9.67 13.99 -9.42
CA GLY A 30 -10.85 14.63 -8.85
C GLY A 30 -12.15 13.91 -9.21
N LYS A 31 -12.32 13.52 -10.48
CA LYS A 31 -13.45 12.71 -10.95
C LYS A 31 -13.51 11.36 -10.26
N ALA A 32 -12.38 10.68 -10.09
CA ALA A 32 -12.32 9.37 -9.47
C ALA A 32 -12.58 9.41 -7.95
N LEU A 33 -12.16 10.47 -7.27
CA LEU A 33 -12.32 10.66 -5.82
C LEU A 33 -13.60 11.38 -5.42
N SER A 34 -14.46 11.80 -6.35
CA SER A 34 -15.71 12.54 -6.08
C SER A 34 -16.56 11.85 -5.01
N THR A 35 -16.76 10.54 -5.14
CA THR A 35 -17.55 9.71 -4.22
C THR A 35 -16.88 9.58 -2.86
N VAL A 36 -15.56 9.38 -2.84
CA VAL A 36 -14.77 9.22 -1.62
C VAL A 36 -14.82 10.49 -0.77
N VAL A 37 -14.66 11.64 -1.42
CA VAL A 37 -14.76 12.96 -0.80
C VAL A 37 -16.19 13.25 -0.36
N GLY A 38 -17.18 12.94 -1.21
CA GLY A 38 -18.59 13.17 -0.94
C GLY A 38 -19.16 12.36 0.24
N LEU A 39 -18.53 11.22 0.56
CA LEU A 39 -18.94 10.39 1.71
C LEU A 39 -18.46 10.94 3.06
N GLY A 40 -17.65 12.00 3.09
CA GLY A 40 -17.34 12.76 4.30
C GLY A 40 -16.59 11.99 5.41
N ASN A 41 -16.21 10.74 5.18
CA ASN A 41 -15.53 9.90 6.17
C ASN A 41 -14.02 10.19 6.27
N THR A 42 -13.47 11.06 5.41
CA THR A 42 -12.07 11.51 5.44
C THR A 42 -11.80 12.56 6.53
N VAL A 43 -12.31 12.32 7.74
CA VAL A 43 -12.21 13.22 8.92
C VAL A 43 -10.77 13.59 9.26
N LEU A 44 -9.80 12.76 8.84
CA LEU A 44 -8.38 12.98 9.08
C LEU A 44 -7.74 13.99 8.13
N TRP A 45 -8.30 14.24 6.94
CA TRP A 45 -7.69 15.15 5.97
C TRP A 45 -7.57 16.57 6.48
N PRO A 46 -8.61 17.14 7.13
CA PRO A 46 -8.48 18.46 7.73
C PRO A 46 -7.41 18.53 8.82
N VAL A 47 -7.34 17.51 9.67
CA VAL A 47 -6.33 17.42 10.72
C VAL A 47 -4.94 17.29 10.11
N ALA A 48 -4.80 16.51 9.04
CA ALA A 48 -3.56 16.37 8.29
C ALA A 48 -3.14 17.69 7.65
N LEU A 49 -4.07 18.48 7.11
CA LEU A 49 -3.76 19.77 6.49
C LEU A 49 -3.34 20.84 7.49
N LEU A 50 -3.81 20.75 8.75
CA LEU A 50 -3.34 21.62 9.83
C LEU A 50 -1.93 21.26 10.30
N ASN A 51 -1.45 20.05 10.01
CA ASN A 51 -0.12 19.59 10.37
C ASN A 51 0.81 19.64 9.15
N GLU A 52 1.86 20.47 9.19
CA GLU A 52 2.77 20.64 8.04
C GLU A 52 3.36 19.32 7.51
N LYS A 53 3.74 18.38 8.39
CA LYS A 53 4.31 17.09 7.95
C LYS A 53 3.28 16.21 7.27
N ALA A 54 2.08 16.14 7.83
CA ALA A 54 1.00 15.34 7.26
C ALA A 54 0.51 15.96 5.94
N LYS A 55 0.45 17.29 5.86
CA LYS A 55 0.18 18.02 4.61
C LYS A 55 1.18 17.67 3.52
N ILE A 56 2.49 17.77 3.79
CA ILE A 56 3.54 17.41 2.83
C ILE A 56 3.41 15.93 2.39
N SER A 57 3.08 15.04 3.33
CA SER A 57 2.90 13.62 3.02
C SER A 57 1.68 13.38 2.12
N LEU A 58 0.55 14.02 2.44
CA LEU A 58 -0.67 13.96 1.64
C LEU A 58 -0.44 14.49 0.22
N GLU A 59 0.20 15.66 0.09
CA GLU A 59 0.56 16.26 -1.20
C GLU A 59 1.43 15.32 -2.04
N LYS A 60 2.51 14.80 -1.45
CA LYS A 60 3.43 13.86 -2.11
C LYS A 60 2.67 12.62 -2.60
N ASN A 61 1.81 12.06 -1.76
CA ASN A 61 1.07 10.85 -2.05
C ASN A 61 -0.02 11.06 -3.12
N LEU A 62 -0.74 12.17 -3.08
CA LEU A 62 -1.72 12.54 -4.10
C LEU A 62 -1.05 12.82 -5.45
N ASN A 63 0.16 13.38 -5.45
CA ASN A 63 0.92 13.57 -6.69
C ASN A 63 1.29 12.23 -7.35
N LYS A 64 1.76 11.24 -6.59
CA LYS A 64 1.99 9.88 -7.12
C LYS A 64 0.74 9.29 -7.77
N TYR A 65 -0.42 9.47 -7.12
CA TYR A 65 -1.69 9.01 -7.65
C TYR A 65 -2.09 9.73 -8.95
N ARG A 66 -1.92 11.06 -9.00
CA ARG A 66 -2.20 11.86 -10.22
C ARG A 66 -1.33 11.45 -11.38
N GLU A 67 -0.02 11.30 -11.16
CA GLU A 67 0.93 10.87 -12.19
C GLU A 67 0.51 9.54 -12.82
N LYS A 68 0.01 8.58 -12.01
CA LYS A 68 -0.52 7.30 -12.48
C LYS A 68 -1.79 7.42 -13.32
N LEU A 69 -2.54 8.51 -13.16
CA LEU A 69 -3.74 8.79 -13.96
C LEU A 69 -3.43 9.63 -15.19
N GLU A 70 -2.32 10.37 -15.26
CA GLU A 70 -2.00 11.19 -16.44
C GLU A 70 -1.98 10.39 -17.75
N GLU A 71 -1.58 9.12 -17.69
CA GLU A 71 -1.51 8.21 -18.84
C GLU A 71 -2.83 7.45 -19.10
N VAL A 72 -3.85 7.61 -18.25
CA VAL A 72 -5.12 6.90 -18.37
C VAL A 72 -6.08 7.67 -19.29
N PRO A 73 -6.71 7.03 -20.29
CA PRO A 73 -7.74 7.67 -21.11
C PRO A 73 -8.93 8.13 -20.27
N GLU A 74 -9.44 9.34 -20.51
CA GLU A 74 -10.52 9.94 -19.70
C GLU A 74 -11.80 9.07 -19.67
N GLU A 75 -12.06 8.36 -20.77
CA GLU A 75 -13.17 7.42 -20.91
C GLU A 75 -13.03 6.19 -20.02
N ASP A 76 -11.80 5.81 -19.64
CA ASP A 76 -11.54 4.68 -18.73
C ASP A 76 -11.56 5.13 -17.26
N VAL A 77 -11.49 6.43 -16.96
CA VAL A 77 -11.58 6.93 -15.58
C VAL A 77 -12.99 6.76 -15.02
N CYS A 78 -13.09 6.14 -13.85
CA CYS A 78 -14.34 5.97 -13.09
C CYS A 78 -14.21 6.38 -11.63
N GLU A 79 -15.36 6.60 -11.00
CA GLU A 79 -15.47 6.76 -9.56
C GLU A 79 -15.00 5.51 -8.82
N VAL A 80 -14.21 5.71 -7.76
CA VAL A 80 -13.69 4.62 -6.95
C VAL A 80 -14.77 4.11 -6.00
N ALA A 81 -14.89 2.78 -5.91
CA ALA A 81 -15.74 2.13 -4.92
C ALA A 81 -15.35 2.59 -3.49
N PRO A 82 -16.29 3.09 -2.67
CA PRO A 82 -15.99 3.62 -1.34
C PRO A 82 -15.19 2.68 -0.43
N GLU A 83 -15.47 1.38 -0.50
CA GLU A 83 -14.84 0.32 0.29
C GLU A 83 -13.32 0.21 0.03
N VAL A 84 -12.85 0.73 -1.11
CA VAL A 84 -11.45 0.81 -1.50
C VAL A 84 -10.93 2.23 -1.34
N GLY A 85 -11.67 3.20 -1.88
CA GLY A 85 -11.23 4.59 -1.96
C GLY A 85 -11.12 5.28 -0.61
N VAL A 86 -12.09 5.12 0.29
CA VAL A 86 -12.10 5.75 1.62
C VAL A 86 -10.91 5.31 2.47
N PRO A 87 -10.65 4.01 2.70
CA PRO A 87 -9.54 3.60 3.55
C PRO A 87 -8.19 3.96 2.93
N ILE A 88 -8.03 3.91 1.61
CA ILE A 88 -6.78 4.36 0.97
C ILE A 88 -6.59 5.87 1.15
N ALA A 89 -7.61 6.67 0.88
CA ALA A 89 -7.58 8.12 1.04
C ALA A 89 -7.15 8.53 2.45
N GLU A 90 -7.70 7.87 3.49
CA GLU A 90 -7.26 8.09 4.87
C GLU A 90 -5.78 7.75 5.07
N LYS A 91 -5.30 6.62 4.53
CA LYS A 91 -3.89 6.21 4.66
C LYS A 91 -2.95 7.19 3.98
N LEU A 92 -3.33 7.70 2.80
CA LEU A 92 -2.52 8.68 2.06
C LEU A 92 -2.29 9.97 2.85
N SER A 93 -3.12 10.31 3.84
CA SER A 93 -2.96 11.53 4.63
C SER A 93 -1.85 11.45 5.68
N TYR A 94 -1.31 10.26 5.97
CA TYR A 94 -0.27 10.11 7.00
C TYR A 94 0.80 9.06 6.69
N VAL A 95 0.67 8.25 5.64
CA VAL A 95 1.74 7.33 5.24
C VAL A 95 2.95 8.12 4.72
N THR A 96 4.11 7.86 5.31
CA THR A 96 5.37 8.56 4.99
C THR A 96 6.37 7.67 4.24
N ASN A 97 6.23 6.35 4.33
CA ASN A 97 7.10 5.41 3.65
C ASN A 97 6.79 5.34 2.15
N ASP A 98 7.83 5.38 1.33
CA ASP A 98 7.67 5.47 -0.12
C ASP A 98 7.16 4.19 -0.78
N GLU A 99 7.53 3.01 -0.28
CA GLU A 99 7.08 1.73 -0.84
C GLU A 99 5.60 1.48 -0.50
N LEU A 100 5.18 1.75 0.74
CA LEU A 100 3.77 1.62 1.12
C LEU A 100 2.88 2.64 0.41
N SER A 101 3.30 3.91 0.34
CA SER A 101 2.53 4.95 -0.37
C SER A 101 2.40 4.65 -1.86
N GLU A 102 3.43 4.07 -2.48
CA GLU A 102 3.40 3.62 -3.88
C GLU A 102 2.35 2.51 -4.08
N MET A 103 2.30 1.51 -3.19
CA MET A 103 1.30 0.45 -3.25
C MET A 103 -0.14 0.98 -3.11
N TYR A 104 -0.37 1.92 -2.19
CA TYR A 104 -1.67 2.58 -2.03
C TYR A 104 -2.08 3.37 -3.28
N ALA A 105 -1.17 4.20 -3.81
CA ALA A 105 -1.42 4.99 -5.01
C ALA A 105 -1.70 4.10 -6.23
N GLU A 106 -0.98 2.99 -6.38
CA GLU A 106 -1.18 2.01 -7.45
C GLU A 106 -2.54 1.31 -7.34
N LEU A 107 -2.93 0.89 -6.14
CA LEU A 107 -4.23 0.26 -5.92
C LEU A 107 -5.37 1.24 -6.19
N LEU A 108 -5.24 2.49 -5.74
CA LEU A 108 -6.23 3.54 -5.98
C LEU A 108 -6.35 3.88 -7.47
N ALA A 109 -5.23 4.00 -8.18
CA ALA A 109 -5.20 4.24 -9.62
C ALA A 109 -5.89 3.12 -10.40
N LYS A 110 -5.69 1.85 -10.01
CA LYS A 110 -6.40 0.70 -10.61
C LYS A 110 -7.90 0.70 -10.28
N ALA A 111 -8.26 1.09 -9.06
CA ALA A 111 -9.66 1.23 -8.66
C ALA A 111 -10.38 2.37 -9.41
N SER A 112 -9.61 3.32 -9.94
CA SER A 112 -10.10 4.49 -10.70
C SER A 112 -10.22 4.23 -12.21
N GLN A 113 -9.96 3.00 -12.68
CA GLN A 113 -9.99 2.61 -14.09
C GLN A 113 -11.07 1.57 -14.33
N LYS A 114 -12.04 1.81 -15.23
CA LYS A 114 -13.14 0.87 -15.52
C LYS A 114 -12.61 -0.50 -15.93
N SER A 115 -11.54 -0.52 -16.73
CA SER A 115 -10.86 -1.73 -17.19
C SER A 115 -10.24 -2.57 -16.07
N LYS A 116 -9.95 -1.98 -14.89
CA LYS A 116 -9.21 -2.62 -13.78
C LYS A 116 -9.94 -2.62 -12.45
N ALA A 117 -11.01 -1.83 -12.29
CA ALA A 117 -11.70 -1.63 -11.03
C ALA A 117 -12.26 -2.95 -10.45
N ASN A 118 -12.67 -3.88 -11.31
CA ASN A 118 -13.10 -5.23 -10.91
C ASN A 118 -12.00 -6.05 -10.22
N ASN A 119 -10.72 -5.74 -10.45
CA ASN A 119 -9.58 -6.39 -9.80
C ASN A 119 -9.10 -5.63 -8.56
N ALA A 120 -9.58 -4.42 -8.30
CA ALA A 120 -9.17 -3.64 -7.12
C ALA A 120 -9.99 -4.07 -5.89
N HIS A 121 -9.72 -5.26 -5.37
CA HIS A 121 -10.48 -5.84 -4.26
C HIS A 121 -10.13 -5.19 -2.89
N PRO A 122 -11.10 -4.93 -1.99
CA PRO A 122 -10.84 -4.35 -0.67
C PRO A 122 -9.83 -5.10 0.19
N SER A 123 -9.67 -6.42 -0.01
CA SER A 123 -8.65 -7.21 0.71
C SER A 123 -7.22 -6.73 0.45
N PHE A 124 -6.95 -6.10 -0.70
CA PHE A 124 -5.62 -5.54 -0.97
C PHE A 124 -5.32 -4.34 -0.08
N VAL A 125 -6.32 -3.55 0.29
CA VAL A 125 -6.15 -2.47 1.27
C VAL A 125 -5.72 -3.05 2.62
N ASN A 126 -6.39 -4.13 3.05
CA ASN A 126 -6.03 -4.83 4.29
C ASN A 126 -4.64 -5.47 4.21
N ALA A 127 -4.26 -6.03 3.06
CA ALA A 127 -2.93 -6.61 2.87
C ALA A 127 -1.83 -5.55 3.00
N ILE A 128 -2.00 -4.38 2.37
CA ILE A 128 -1.04 -3.26 2.48
C ILE A 128 -1.02 -2.71 3.91
N ASN A 129 -2.17 -2.61 4.59
CA ASN A 129 -2.27 -2.16 5.98
C ASN A 129 -1.49 -3.04 6.96
N ASN A 130 -1.38 -4.34 6.68
CA ASN A 130 -0.70 -5.31 7.52
C ASN A 130 0.75 -5.58 7.06
N MET A 131 1.31 -4.71 6.21
CA MET A 131 2.65 -4.84 5.68
C MET A 131 3.57 -3.73 6.22
N SER A 132 4.79 -4.11 6.56
CA SER A 132 5.89 -3.21 6.87
C SER A 132 6.64 -2.77 5.59
N PRO A 133 7.41 -1.68 5.63
CA PRO A 133 8.23 -1.27 4.50
C PRO A 133 9.17 -2.34 3.96
N ASP A 134 9.85 -3.08 4.85
CA ASP A 134 10.79 -4.14 4.46
C ASP A 134 10.07 -5.30 3.76
N GLU A 135 8.86 -5.66 4.21
CA GLU A 135 8.04 -6.68 3.54
C GLU A 135 7.57 -6.24 2.15
N ALA A 136 7.28 -4.95 1.96
CA ALA A 136 6.96 -4.40 0.64
C ALA A 136 8.16 -4.47 -0.32
N ILE A 137 9.36 -4.11 0.17
CA ILE A 137 10.62 -4.25 -0.57
C ILE A 137 10.87 -5.71 -0.94
N LEU A 138 10.66 -6.61 0.02
CA LEU A 138 10.83 -8.05 -0.18
C LEU A 138 9.89 -8.58 -1.28
N LEU A 139 8.60 -8.25 -1.19
CA LEU A 139 7.59 -8.67 -2.17
C LEU A 139 7.93 -8.17 -3.58
N LYS A 140 8.42 -6.93 -3.71
CA LYS A 140 8.86 -6.33 -4.98
C LYS A 140 10.09 -7.04 -5.55
N SER A 141 11.05 -7.37 -4.69
CA SER A 141 12.32 -8.00 -5.08
C SER A 141 12.14 -9.41 -5.63
N ILE A 142 11.10 -10.12 -5.19
CA ILE A 142 10.90 -11.54 -5.55
C ILE A 142 9.98 -11.75 -6.76
N LYS A 143 9.33 -10.69 -7.26
CA LYS A 143 8.33 -10.78 -8.33
C LYS A 143 8.81 -11.54 -9.59
N SER A 144 10.10 -11.46 -9.88
CA SER A 144 10.71 -12.08 -11.06
C SER A 144 11.48 -13.36 -10.74
N MET A 145 11.43 -13.86 -9.51
CA MET A 145 12.18 -15.02 -9.05
C MET A 145 11.27 -16.27 -9.01
N PRO A 146 11.78 -17.45 -9.40
CA PRO A 146 11.03 -18.70 -9.33
C PRO A 146 10.77 -19.17 -7.89
N GLY A 147 11.53 -18.64 -6.93
CA GLY A 147 11.47 -18.99 -5.52
C GLY A 147 12.73 -18.51 -4.81
N ILE A 148 12.71 -18.60 -3.48
CA ILE A 148 13.81 -18.16 -2.63
C ILE A 148 14.34 -19.39 -1.89
N PRO A 149 15.60 -19.79 -2.10
CA PRO A 149 16.19 -20.86 -1.32
C PRO A 149 16.42 -20.39 0.12
N PHE A 150 16.21 -21.31 1.06
CA PHE A 150 16.52 -21.10 2.47
C PHE A 150 17.16 -22.33 3.09
N ILE A 151 17.91 -22.11 4.16
CA ILE A 151 18.54 -23.16 4.94
C ILE A 151 17.92 -23.17 6.33
N GLU A 152 17.50 -24.33 6.82
CA GLU A 152 17.12 -24.53 8.21
C GLU A 152 18.15 -25.40 8.92
N VAL A 153 18.64 -24.95 10.08
CA VAL A 153 19.61 -25.71 10.87
C VAL A 153 18.89 -26.44 11.99
N ARG A 154 18.86 -27.77 11.90
CA ARG A 154 18.23 -28.67 12.89
C ARG A 154 19.26 -29.50 13.62
N LEU A 155 19.17 -29.55 14.95
CA LEU A 155 19.91 -30.48 15.80
C LEU A 155 19.07 -31.74 16.05
N SER A 156 19.66 -32.90 15.78
CA SER A 156 19.12 -34.20 16.19
C SER A 156 19.94 -34.80 17.31
N LYS A 157 19.27 -35.35 18.34
CA LYS A 157 19.94 -36.23 19.29
C LYS A 157 19.69 -37.68 18.87
N LYS A 158 20.73 -38.50 18.70
CA LYS A 158 20.60 -39.90 18.27
C LYS A 158 19.62 -40.73 19.11
N GLU A 159 19.47 -40.41 20.38
CA GLU A 159 18.66 -41.17 21.35
C GLU A 159 17.18 -40.73 21.40
N SER A 160 16.86 -39.52 20.93
CA SER A 160 15.47 -39.06 20.86
C SER A 160 15.11 -38.80 19.40
N ARG A 161 13.97 -39.34 18.93
CA ARG A 161 13.41 -38.98 17.61
C ARG A 161 12.90 -37.52 17.57
N LYS A 162 13.44 -36.63 18.40
CA LYS A 162 13.07 -35.23 18.53
C LYS A 162 14.15 -34.36 17.89
N TRP A 163 13.69 -33.44 17.06
CA TRP A 163 14.53 -32.42 16.46
C TRP A 163 14.37 -31.12 17.23
N HIS A 164 15.46 -30.36 17.35
CA HIS A 164 15.43 -28.99 17.85
C HIS A 164 15.98 -28.08 16.75
N THR A 165 15.17 -27.13 16.28
CA THR A 165 15.64 -26.11 15.33
C THR A 165 16.57 -25.15 16.07
N LEU A 166 17.82 -25.06 15.63
CA LEU A 166 18.83 -24.16 16.20
C LEU A 166 18.77 -22.78 15.56
N ASP A 167 18.52 -22.76 14.25
CA ASP A 167 18.40 -21.55 13.45
C ASP A 167 17.36 -21.80 12.38
N SER A 168 16.24 -21.07 12.46
CA SER A 168 15.17 -21.19 11.49
C SER A 168 15.60 -20.51 10.19
N MET A 169 15.29 -21.12 9.04
CA MET A 169 15.07 -20.44 7.76
C MET A 169 16.01 -19.25 7.39
N LYS A 170 17.34 -19.44 7.38
CA LYS A 170 18.27 -18.49 6.75
C LYS A 170 18.04 -18.48 5.26
N ALA A 171 17.07 -17.69 4.84
CA ALA A 171 16.81 -17.44 3.45
C ALA A 171 17.99 -16.66 2.86
N GLY A 172 18.28 -16.86 1.58
CA GLY A 172 19.14 -15.95 0.81
C GLY A 172 18.49 -14.57 0.61
N LEU A 173 17.64 -14.12 1.54
CA LEU A 173 16.85 -12.89 1.47
C LEU A 173 17.59 -11.68 1.99
N SER A 174 18.61 -11.86 2.84
CA SER A 174 19.42 -10.74 3.32
C SER A 174 20.21 -10.05 2.19
N CYS A 175 20.27 -10.64 0.99
CA CYS A 175 20.78 -9.99 -0.22
C CYS A 175 19.69 -9.53 -1.21
N LEU A 176 18.41 -9.71 -0.88
CA LEU A 176 17.27 -9.33 -1.72
C LEU A 176 16.72 -7.97 -1.29
N GLY A 177 17.37 -6.92 -1.81
CA GLY A 177 16.98 -5.52 -1.60
C GLY A 177 17.60 -4.87 -0.38
N ASP A 178 17.46 -3.55 -0.31
CA ASP A 178 17.97 -2.72 0.79
C ASP A 178 17.01 -2.74 1.99
N LEU A 179 16.91 -3.89 2.66
CA LEU A 179 16.10 -4.04 3.87
C LEU A 179 16.68 -3.18 5.00
N GLN A 180 15.83 -2.42 5.69
CA GLN A 180 16.24 -1.60 6.82
C GLN A 180 16.61 -2.45 8.04
N TYR A 181 15.88 -3.54 8.27
CA TYR A 181 16.08 -4.46 9.39
C TYR A 181 16.15 -5.92 8.92
N PRO A 182 17.24 -6.34 8.24
CA PRO A 182 17.34 -7.68 7.64
C PRO A 182 17.27 -8.83 8.66
N ASN A 183 17.55 -8.57 9.94
CA ASN A 183 17.46 -9.59 11.00
C ASN A 183 16.02 -10.05 11.29
N ASN A 184 15.01 -9.30 10.86
CA ASN A 184 13.59 -9.62 11.08
C ASN A 184 13.00 -10.52 9.99
N ILE A 185 13.83 -11.09 9.12
CA ILE A 185 13.38 -11.78 7.91
C ILE A 185 12.39 -12.93 8.18
N HIS A 186 12.50 -13.62 9.31
CA HIS A 186 11.55 -14.65 9.70
C HIS A 186 10.15 -14.10 9.94
N ALA A 187 10.05 -12.95 10.61
CA ALA A 187 8.77 -12.30 10.83
C ALA A 187 8.16 -11.83 9.51
N TYR A 188 8.99 -11.28 8.62
CA TYR A 188 8.57 -10.81 7.30
C TYR A 188 8.01 -11.95 6.44
N VAL A 189 8.74 -13.06 6.34
CA VAL A 189 8.28 -14.24 5.59
C VAL A 189 7.03 -14.83 6.21
N SER A 190 6.96 -14.94 7.55
CA SER A 190 5.78 -15.48 8.23
C SER A 190 4.54 -14.60 8.02
N ASN A 191 4.68 -13.28 8.04
CA ASN A 191 3.58 -12.37 7.78
C ASN A 191 3.14 -12.44 6.30
N LEU A 192 4.09 -12.43 5.36
CA LEU A 192 3.79 -12.55 3.93
C LEU A 192 3.16 -13.91 3.57
N GLU A 193 3.52 -14.98 4.28
CA GLU A 193 2.82 -16.27 4.19
C GLU A 193 1.40 -16.17 4.77
N GLY A 194 1.21 -15.53 5.92
CA GLY A 194 -0.11 -15.29 6.52
C GLY A 194 -1.03 -14.41 5.66
N LEU A 195 -0.47 -13.46 4.92
CA LEU A 195 -1.16 -12.65 3.92
C LEU A 195 -1.43 -13.40 2.60
N GLY A 196 -0.87 -14.60 2.45
CA GLY A 196 -1.05 -15.46 1.27
C GLY A 196 -0.18 -15.08 0.07
N PHE A 197 0.82 -14.22 0.24
CA PHE A 197 1.75 -13.88 -0.83
C PHE A 197 2.84 -14.95 -1.01
N PHE A 198 3.29 -15.54 0.10
CA PHE A 198 4.37 -16.53 0.12
C PHE A 198 3.84 -17.90 0.51
N GLN A 199 4.55 -18.95 0.10
CA GLN A 199 4.35 -20.31 0.58
C GLN A 199 5.71 -20.90 0.94
N VAL A 200 5.91 -21.27 2.20
CA VAL A 200 7.15 -21.92 2.64
C VAL A 200 7.05 -23.41 2.39
N ARG A 201 7.91 -23.92 1.50
CA ARG A 201 7.98 -25.35 1.17
C ARG A 201 9.28 -25.96 1.70
N GLN A 202 9.16 -27.02 2.50
CA GLN A 202 10.28 -27.77 3.07
C GLN A 202 10.52 -29.12 2.37
N ASP A 203 9.75 -29.41 1.32
CA ASP A 203 9.62 -30.71 0.66
C ASP A 203 10.38 -30.82 -0.68
N ILE A 204 11.41 -29.99 -0.89
CA ILE A 204 12.32 -30.04 -2.05
C ILE A 204 13.65 -30.67 -1.65
#